data_AF-A0A0A1MLV8-F1
#
_entry.id   AF-A0A0A1MLV8-F1
#
_cell.length_a   1.000
_cell.length_b   1.000
_cell.length_c   1.000
_cell.angle_alpha   90.00
_cell.angle_beta   90.00
_cell.angle_gamma   90.00
#
_symmetry.space_group_name_H-M   'P 1'
#
loop_
_entity.id
_entity.type
_entity.pdbx_description
1 polymer ?
#
loop_
_entity_poly.entity_id
_entity_poly.type
_entity_poly.pdbx_seq_one_letter_code
_entity_poly.pdbx_strand_id
1 'polypeptide(L)'
;MRKLVAALSAGIIITGTAATTVSADANEHKVESGESLWKIAAQYDTSVQNLLDINDLKSEVIHPKDVIKVSESGEDGEETVYTVEKGDTLSAIAKEFNVSVSDIKEWNNLSSDIIVIGNELSINGTAEEAVAEQPAVEEEPAEEPAAEEEATEEPAVEEEAAEEPAAEESEPAVEQTSNEEAAASESEEQSSDNGSPQGETISVEATAYTADCNGCSGVTATGVDLNQDPNAKVIAVDPNVIPLGSEVYVEGYGYATAADTGGAINGNKIDLHVPSQDEAVNFGRQQVNVTIVE
;
A
#
# COMPACT_ATOMS: atom_id res chain seq x y z
N MET A 1 -54.37 59.25 -34.57
CA MET A 1 -55.74 58.74 -34.38
C MET A 1 -55.68 57.21 -34.34
N ARG A 2 -56.26 56.61 -33.29
CA ARG A 2 -56.97 55.30 -33.19
C ARG A 2 -56.56 54.17 -34.15
N LYS A 3 -56.47 52.89 -33.80
CA LYS A 3 -56.61 52.00 -32.63
C LYS A 3 -56.32 50.59 -33.20
N LEU A 4 -55.98 49.61 -32.35
CA LEU A 4 -56.62 48.28 -32.23
C LEU A 4 -55.63 47.12 -32.01
N VAL A 5 -55.93 46.43 -30.91
CA VAL A 5 -55.45 45.13 -30.44
C VAL A 5 -55.93 44.01 -31.37
N ALA A 6 -55.12 42.98 -31.57
CA ALA A 6 -55.60 41.64 -31.89
C ALA A 6 -54.66 40.60 -31.26
N ALA A 7 -55.13 39.98 -30.19
CA ALA A 7 -54.59 38.75 -29.64
C ALA A 7 -55.04 37.57 -30.52
N LEU A 8 -54.12 36.68 -30.87
CA LEU A 8 -54.42 35.33 -31.36
C LEU A 8 -53.56 34.34 -30.60
N SER A 9 -54.16 33.76 -29.58
CA SER A 9 -53.75 32.54 -28.91
C SER A 9 -53.88 31.36 -29.87
N ALA A 10 -52.77 30.77 -30.28
CA ALA A 10 -52.71 29.42 -30.85
C ALA A 10 -51.91 28.56 -29.90
N GLY A 11 -52.61 27.66 -29.19
CA GLY A 11 -52.01 26.67 -28.31
C GLY A 11 -51.17 25.69 -29.10
N ILE A 12 -49.88 25.62 -28.79
CA ILE A 12 -49.01 24.54 -29.23
C ILE A 12 -49.17 23.42 -28.20
N ILE A 13 -49.79 22.32 -28.63
CA ILE A 13 -49.78 21.05 -27.93
C ILE A 13 -48.33 20.55 -27.98
N ILE A 14 -47.62 20.66 -26.87
CA ILE A 14 -46.30 20.03 -26.69
C ILE A 14 -46.57 18.55 -26.41
N THR A 15 -46.75 17.77 -27.47
CA THR A 15 -46.67 16.30 -27.35
C THR A 15 -45.23 15.95 -27.06
N GLY A 16 -44.99 15.53 -25.82
CA GLY A 16 -43.70 15.10 -25.33
C GLY A 16 -43.21 13.83 -26.02
N THR A 17 -42.00 13.92 -26.52
CA THR A 17 -40.98 12.89 -26.35
C THR A 17 -39.75 13.63 -25.84
N ALA A 18 -39.67 13.83 -24.52
CA ALA A 18 -38.40 14.14 -23.92
C ALA A 18 -37.53 12.89 -24.10
N ALA A 19 -36.60 12.95 -25.05
CA ALA A 19 -35.42 12.12 -24.97
C ALA A 19 -34.73 12.57 -23.68
N THR A 20 -34.89 11.80 -22.61
CA THR A 20 -34.04 11.91 -21.44
C THR A 20 -32.65 11.54 -21.90
N THR A 21 -31.90 12.53 -22.39
CA THR A 21 -30.45 12.45 -22.34
C THR A 21 -30.12 12.50 -20.85
N VAL A 22 -30.12 11.33 -20.21
CA VAL A 22 -29.27 11.11 -19.05
C VAL A 22 -27.87 11.42 -19.57
N SER A 23 -27.44 12.65 -19.33
CA SER A 23 -26.03 12.95 -19.26
C SER A 23 -25.57 12.09 -18.09
N ALA A 24 -25.03 10.90 -18.39
CA ALA A 24 -24.22 10.22 -17.40
C ALA A 24 -23.06 11.19 -17.17
N ASP A 25 -23.06 11.83 -16.01
CA ASP A 25 -21.89 12.57 -15.55
C ASP A 25 -20.69 11.65 -15.71
N ALA A 26 -19.73 12.05 -16.55
CA ALA A 26 -18.59 11.21 -16.92
C ALA A 26 -17.68 10.85 -15.73
N ASN A 27 -17.97 11.45 -14.57
CA ASN A 27 -17.28 11.30 -13.30
C ASN A 27 -18.00 10.36 -12.33
N GLU A 28 -19.03 9.63 -12.78
CA GLU A 28 -19.73 8.63 -11.98
C GLU A 28 -19.61 7.23 -12.63
N HIS A 29 -19.32 6.24 -11.79
CA HIS A 29 -19.31 4.83 -12.14
C HIS A 29 -20.46 4.11 -11.43
N LYS A 30 -21.20 3.29 -12.17
CA LYS A 30 -22.28 2.48 -11.63
C LYS A 30 -21.80 1.07 -11.35
N VAL A 31 -21.73 0.71 -10.08
CA VAL A 31 -21.22 -0.57 -9.59
C VAL A 31 -22.06 -1.74 -10.14
N GLU A 32 -21.39 -2.69 -10.76
CA GLU A 32 -21.92 -3.96 -11.25
C GLU A 32 -21.79 -5.09 -10.20
N SER A 33 -22.43 -6.22 -10.48
CA SER A 33 -22.37 -7.37 -9.58
C SER A 33 -20.98 -7.99 -9.58
N GLY A 34 -20.28 -7.93 -8.44
CA GLY A 34 -18.95 -8.53 -8.25
C GLY A 34 -17.77 -7.56 -8.41
N GLU A 35 -18.06 -6.26 -8.48
CA GLU A 35 -17.05 -5.21 -8.41
C GLU A 35 -16.65 -4.86 -6.99
N SER A 36 -15.47 -4.25 -6.85
CA SER A 36 -14.92 -3.72 -5.60
C SER A 36 -14.38 -2.32 -5.85
N LEU A 37 -14.27 -1.50 -4.80
CA LEU A 37 -13.65 -0.17 -4.91
C LEU A 37 -12.24 -0.25 -5.48
N TRP A 38 -11.51 -1.34 -5.21
CA TRP A 38 -10.19 -1.56 -5.78
C TRP A 38 -10.21 -1.70 -7.31
N LYS A 39 -11.14 -2.49 -7.87
CA LYS A 39 -11.27 -2.64 -9.33
C LYS A 39 -11.69 -1.35 -10.01
N ILE A 40 -12.58 -0.61 -9.36
CA ILE A 40 -13.03 0.71 -9.83
C ILE A 40 -11.86 1.69 -9.77
N ALA A 41 -11.12 1.74 -8.67
CA ALA A 41 -9.95 2.60 -8.52
C ALA A 41 -8.91 2.35 -9.62
N ALA A 42 -8.60 1.08 -9.89
CA ALA A 42 -7.70 0.69 -10.96
C ALA A 42 -8.24 1.03 -12.36
N GLN A 43 -9.55 0.95 -12.58
CA GLN A 43 -10.17 1.27 -13.87
C GLN A 43 -10.09 2.77 -14.20
N TYR A 44 -10.16 3.61 -13.18
CA TYR A 44 -10.17 5.07 -13.30
C TYR A 44 -8.85 5.71 -12.85
N ASP A 45 -7.76 4.92 -12.79
CA ASP A 45 -6.42 5.37 -12.43
C ASP A 45 -6.36 6.22 -11.13
N THR A 46 -7.18 5.85 -10.14
CA THR A 46 -7.31 6.51 -8.84
C THR A 46 -7.04 5.54 -7.68
N SER A 47 -7.22 5.99 -6.44
CA SER A 47 -7.01 5.15 -5.24
C SER A 47 -8.32 4.80 -4.55
N VAL A 48 -8.34 3.67 -3.84
CA VAL A 48 -9.48 3.27 -2.99
C VAL A 48 -9.80 4.35 -1.96
N GLN A 49 -8.76 4.96 -1.37
CA GLN A 49 -8.90 6.05 -0.41
C GLN A 49 -9.58 7.27 -1.04
N ASN A 50 -9.17 7.67 -2.25
CA ASN A 50 -9.81 8.76 -2.97
C ASN A 50 -11.28 8.47 -3.28
N LEU A 51 -11.61 7.24 -3.69
CA LEU A 51 -13.00 6.83 -3.89
C LEU A 51 -13.80 6.86 -2.58
N LEU A 52 -13.19 6.50 -1.45
CA LEU A 52 -13.83 6.62 -0.14
C LEU A 52 -14.13 8.09 0.20
N ASP A 53 -13.12 8.94 0.03
CA ASP A 53 -13.17 10.36 0.41
C ASP A 53 -14.21 11.15 -0.41
N ILE A 54 -14.18 11.05 -1.74
CA ILE A 54 -15.09 11.79 -2.65
C ILE A 54 -16.56 11.35 -2.47
N ASN A 55 -16.77 10.13 -1.98
CA ASN A 55 -18.10 9.54 -1.81
C ASN A 55 -18.56 9.50 -0.34
N ASP A 56 -17.80 10.11 0.58
CA ASP A 56 -18.08 10.10 2.02
C ASP A 56 -18.29 8.67 2.58
N LEU A 57 -17.61 7.68 2.01
CA LEU A 57 -17.73 6.27 2.40
C LEU A 57 -16.85 5.98 3.62
N LYS A 58 -17.44 5.35 4.64
CA LYS A 58 -16.71 4.99 5.88
C LYS A 58 -16.07 3.60 5.83
N SER A 59 -16.32 2.85 4.77
CA SER A 59 -15.78 1.51 4.55
C SER A 59 -15.75 1.18 3.06
N GLU A 60 -14.95 0.18 2.69
CA GLU A 60 -14.79 -0.25 1.31
C GLU A 60 -15.97 -1.08 0.76
N VAL A 61 -17.03 -1.24 1.56
CA VAL A 61 -18.18 -2.08 1.21
C VAL A 61 -19.11 -1.31 0.28
N ILE A 62 -19.21 -1.78 -0.96
CA ILE A 62 -20.10 -1.27 -2.00
C ILE A 62 -21.07 -2.35 -2.47
N HIS A 63 -22.21 -1.95 -3.01
CA HIS A 63 -23.26 -2.85 -3.47
C HIS A 63 -23.56 -2.66 -4.96
N PRO A 64 -24.04 -3.71 -5.64
CA PRO A 64 -24.46 -3.58 -7.02
C PRO A 64 -25.53 -2.51 -7.19
N LYS A 65 -25.36 -1.67 -8.22
CA LYS A 65 -26.14 -0.47 -8.57
C LYS A 65 -25.84 0.77 -7.75
N ASP A 66 -24.89 0.73 -6.82
CA ASP A 66 -24.34 1.95 -6.24
C ASP A 66 -23.76 2.81 -7.36
N VAL A 67 -23.85 4.13 -7.18
CA VAL A 67 -23.25 5.11 -8.10
C VAL A 67 -22.16 5.80 -7.31
N ILE A 68 -20.94 5.64 -7.76
CA ILE A 68 -19.73 6.09 -7.08
C ILE A 68 -19.07 7.13 -7.96
N LYS A 69 -18.79 8.30 -7.41
CA LYS A 69 -17.99 9.32 -8.05
C LYS A 69 -16.56 8.81 -8.16
N VAL A 70 -16.00 8.82 -9.36
CA VAL A 70 -14.66 8.30 -9.65
C VAL A 70 -13.60 9.38 -9.75
N SER A 71 -14.05 10.63 -9.90
CA SER A 71 -13.25 11.84 -9.86
C SER A 71 -14.13 12.95 -9.29
N GLU A 72 -13.52 13.95 -8.67
CA GLU A 72 -14.26 15.17 -8.36
C GLU A 72 -14.66 15.81 -9.70
N SER A 73 -15.93 16.17 -9.85
CA SER A 73 -16.37 16.89 -11.03
C SER A 73 -15.58 18.17 -11.11
N GLY A 74 -14.70 18.26 -12.12
CA GLY A 74 -13.83 19.40 -12.38
C GLY A 74 -14.55 20.72 -12.16
N GLU A 75 -14.44 21.24 -10.95
CA GLU A 75 -14.29 22.66 -10.79
C GLU A 75 -12.89 22.93 -11.35
N ASP A 76 -12.81 23.78 -12.37
CA ASP A 76 -11.55 24.22 -12.96
C ASP A 76 -10.70 24.80 -11.81
N GLY A 77 -9.88 23.94 -11.19
CA GLY A 77 -8.92 24.34 -10.18
C GLY A 77 -8.02 25.41 -10.79
N GLU A 78 -7.64 26.39 -9.98
CA GLU A 78 -6.65 27.34 -10.46
C GLU A 78 -5.32 26.60 -10.64
N GLU A 79 -4.85 26.53 -11.88
CA GLU A 79 -3.54 25.95 -12.20
C GLU A 79 -2.46 26.72 -11.41
N THR A 80 -1.93 26.06 -10.39
CA THR A 80 -0.92 26.59 -9.49
C THR A 80 0.40 25.88 -9.78
N VAL A 81 1.47 26.67 -9.93
CA VAL A 81 2.83 26.10 -10.07
C VAL A 81 3.46 26.01 -8.69
N TYR A 82 3.75 24.78 -8.25
CA TYR A 82 4.42 24.49 -6.99
C TYR A 82 5.89 24.18 -7.21
N THR A 83 6.79 24.80 -6.45
CA THR A 83 8.24 24.48 -6.50
C THR A 83 8.57 23.51 -5.39
N VAL A 84 9.07 22.32 -5.74
CA VAL A 84 9.42 21.26 -4.79
C VAL A 84 10.50 21.73 -3.82
N GLU A 85 10.20 21.66 -2.52
CA GLU A 85 11.10 22.00 -1.43
C GLU A 85 11.79 20.75 -0.84
N LYS A 86 12.74 21.00 0.07
CA LYS A 86 13.48 19.91 0.71
C LYS A 86 12.57 19.16 1.68
N GLY A 87 12.31 17.90 1.37
CA GLY A 87 11.52 16.99 2.22
C GLY A 87 10.13 16.69 1.69
N ASP A 88 9.76 17.29 0.55
CA ASP A 88 8.47 17.04 -0.07
C ASP A 88 8.34 15.62 -0.64
N THR A 89 7.10 15.15 -0.63
CA THR A 89 6.66 13.96 -1.36
C THR A 89 5.44 14.33 -2.19
N LEU A 90 5.20 13.60 -3.30
CA LEU A 90 3.97 13.80 -4.07
C LEU A 90 2.72 13.62 -3.20
N SER A 91 2.75 12.74 -2.20
CA SER A 91 1.63 12.52 -1.28
C SER A 91 1.36 13.70 -0.35
N ALA A 92 2.41 14.36 0.15
CA ALA A 92 2.24 15.55 0.99
C ALA A 92 1.70 16.73 0.17
N ILE A 93 2.23 16.92 -1.04
CA ILE A 93 1.75 17.96 -1.97
C ILE A 93 0.32 17.66 -2.41
N ALA A 94 0.00 16.43 -2.80
CA ALA A 94 -1.35 16.01 -3.17
C ALA A 94 -2.36 16.36 -2.07
N LYS A 95 -2.02 16.06 -0.82
CA LYS A 95 -2.85 16.40 0.33
C LYS A 95 -3.03 17.92 0.52
N GLU A 96 -1.95 18.69 0.42
CA GLU A 96 -1.96 20.15 0.60
C GLU A 96 -2.89 20.85 -0.42
N PHE A 97 -2.93 20.35 -1.64
CA PHE A 97 -3.70 20.94 -2.74
C PHE A 97 -5.05 20.25 -2.97
N ASN A 98 -5.42 19.30 -2.10
CA ASN A 98 -6.63 18.48 -2.21
C ASN A 98 -6.78 17.83 -3.61
N VAL A 99 -5.71 17.20 -4.09
CA VAL A 99 -5.64 16.47 -5.37
C VAL A 99 -5.05 15.08 -5.13
N SER A 100 -5.08 14.19 -6.12
CA SER A 100 -4.41 12.89 -5.99
C SER A 100 -2.97 12.91 -6.50
N VAL A 101 -2.15 11.98 -6.03
CA VAL A 101 -0.79 11.75 -6.55
C VAL A 101 -0.83 11.40 -8.04
N SER A 102 -1.85 10.66 -8.46
CA SER A 102 -2.05 10.27 -9.87
C SER A 102 -2.25 11.50 -10.73
N ASP A 103 -3.09 12.44 -10.29
CA ASP A 103 -3.36 13.68 -11.01
C ASP A 103 -2.10 14.53 -11.15
N ILE A 104 -1.33 14.70 -10.05
CA ILE A 104 -0.05 15.43 -10.11
C ILE A 104 0.90 14.77 -11.12
N LYS A 105 0.94 13.44 -11.16
CA LYS A 105 1.80 12.71 -12.10
C LYS A 105 1.34 12.88 -13.53
N GLU A 106 0.04 12.82 -13.79
CA GLU A 106 -0.54 13.01 -15.12
C GLU A 106 -0.26 14.42 -15.64
N TRP A 107 -0.54 15.46 -14.83
CA TRP A 107 -0.31 16.86 -15.21
C TRP A 107 1.16 17.17 -15.51
N ASN A 108 2.07 16.49 -14.82
CA ASN A 108 3.52 16.72 -14.93
C ASN A 108 4.25 15.65 -15.74
N ASN A 109 3.54 14.73 -16.40
CA ASN A 109 4.10 13.60 -17.13
C ASN A 109 5.14 12.80 -16.33
N LEU A 110 4.89 12.59 -15.04
CA LEU A 110 5.76 11.83 -14.14
C LEU A 110 5.42 10.34 -14.21
N SER A 111 6.43 9.51 -14.50
CA SER A 111 6.26 8.05 -14.51
C SER A 111 6.44 7.40 -13.13
N SER A 112 6.93 8.15 -12.13
CA SER A 112 7.23 7.66 -10.79
C SER A 112 6.92 8.72 -9.73
N ASP A 113 7.04 8.33 -8.46
CA ASP A 113 6.78 9.22 -7.32
C ASP A 113 8.02 10.05 -6.92
N ILE A 114 9.10 9.94 -7.71
CA ILE A 114 10.36 10.65 -7.47
C ILE A 114 10.24 12.08 -7.99
N ILE A 115 10.36 13.04 -7.07
CA ILE A 115 10.43 14.46 -7.37
C ILE A 115 11.78 15.04 -6.94
N VAL A 116 12.26 16.05 -7.68
CA VAL A 116 13.56 16.67 -7.43
C VAL A 116 13.34 18.06 -6.87
N ILE A 117 14.08 18.37 -5.79
CA ILE A 117 14.06 19.69 -5.14
C ILE A 117 14.35 20.78 -6.18
N GLY A 118 13.51 21.81 -6.18
CA GLY A 118 13.56 22.94 -7.11
C GLY A 118 12.84 22.70 -8.44
N ASN A 119 12.30 21.50 -8.69
CA ASN A 119 11.44 21.28 -9.85
C ASN A 119 10.09 21.98 -9.64
N GLU A 120 9.53 22.48 -10.74
CA GLU A 120 8.18 23.03 -10.77
C GLU A 120 7.18 21.91 -11.13
N LEU A 121 6.10 21.81 -10.37
CA LEU A 121 4.95 20.94 -10.61
C LEU A 121 3.72 21.80 -10.90
N SER A 122 3.03 21.49 -11.99
CA SER A 122 1.71 22.05 -12.31
C SER A 122 0.66 21.29 -11.51
N ILE A 123 -0.07 22.01 -10.67
CA ILE A 123 -1.08 21.46 -9.78
C ILE A 123 -2.41 22.11 -10.11
N ASN A 124 -3.39 21.32 -10.55
CA ASN A 124 -4.74 21.79 -10.82
C ASN A 124 -5.64 21.47 -9.62
N GLY A 125 -5.48 22.27 -8.56
CA GLY A 125 -6.14 22.06 -7.27
C GLY A 125 -6.22 23.36 -6.49
N THR A 126 -6.95 23.35 -5.39
CA THR A 126 -7.04 24.50 -4.50
C THR A 126 -6.12 24.25 -3.32
N ALA A 127 -5.07 25.06 -3.17
CA ALA A 127 -4.26 25.05 -1.97
C ALA A 127 -5.18 25.30 -0.76
N GLU A 128 -5.14 24.43 0.24
CA GLU A 128 -5.83 24.70 1.49
C GLU A 128 -5.18 25.95 2.11
N GLU A 129 -5.86 27.11 2.05
CA GLU A 129 -5.35 28.32 2.71
C GLU A 129 -5.16 27.99 4.20
N ALA A 130 -3.89 27.92 4.62
CA ALA A 130 -3.54 27.80 6.01
C ALA A 130 -4.20 28.94 6.80
N VAL A 131 -5.26 28.63 7.53
CA VAL A 131 -5.80 29.50 8.57
C VAL A 131 -4.69 29.66 9.61
N ALA A 132 -3.99 30.78 9.53
CA ALA A 132 -2.96 31.17 10.48
C ALA A 132 -3.60 31.40 11.87
N GLU A 133 -3.76 30.34 12.66
CA GLU A 133 -3.86 30.47 14.11
C GLU A 133 -2.49 30.88 14.64
N GLN A 134 -2.33 32.18 14.88
CA GLN A 134 -1.22 32.76 15.61
C GLN A 134 -1.20 32.21 17.05
N PRO A 135 -0.06 31.69 17.55
CA PRO A 135 0.12 31.56 18.98
C PRO A 135 0.46 32.95 19.53
N ALA A 136 -0.51 33.60 20.16
CA ALA A 136 -0.26 34.78 20.98
C ALA A 136 0.43 34.34 22.28
N VAL A 137 1.76 34.44 22.29
CA VAL A 137 2.58 34.45 23.51
C VAL A 137 2.45 35.86 24.11
N GLU A 138 1.76 35.98 25.24
CA GLU A 138 1.78 37.18 26.09
C GLU A 138 2.58 36.83 27.36
N GLU A 139 3.80 37.36 27.44
CA GLU A 139 4.61 37.36 28.66
C GLU A 139 4.10 38.42 29.63
N GLU A 140 3.85 38.05 30.88
CA GLU A 140 4.05 38.94 32.03
C GLU A 140 4.72 38.19 33.20
N PRO A 141 5.54 38.87 34.03
CA PRO A 141 6.59 38.25 34.82
C PRO A 141 6.23 37.94 36.29
N ALA A 142 6.84 36.85 36.76
CA ALA A 142 7.32 36.47 38.11
C ALA A 142 6.80 37.16 39.38
N GLU A 143 6.32 36.33 40.34
CA GLU A 143 6.76 36.40 41.74
C GLU A 143 6.90 34.99 42.36
N GLU A 144 8.10 34.72 42.89
CA GLU A 144 8.43 33.67 43.89
C GLU A 144 7.94 34.14 45.28
N PRO A 145 7.69 33.27 46.29
CA PRO A 145 8.80 32.54 46.92
C PRO A 145 8.51 31.12 47.48
N ALA A 146 9.58 30.33 47.52
CA ALA A 146 10.08 29.48 48.62
C ALA A 146 9.23 28.36 49.27
N ALA A 147 9.69 27.12 49.01
CA ALA A 147 10.19 26.09 49.95
C ALA A 147 9.35 25.54 51.13
N GLU A 148 9.19 24.21 51.15
CA GLU A 148 9.34 23.24 52.28
C GLU A 148 8.98 21.82 51.74
N GLU A 149 9.96 20.97 51.41
CA GLU A 149 10.46 19.79 52.17
C GLU A 149 9.42 18.84 52.80
N GLU A 150 9.43 17.57 52.33
CA GLU A 150 9.48 16.26 53.04
C GLU A 150 8.97 15.17 52.06
N ALA A 151 9.78 14.24 51.54
CA ALA A 151 10.46 13.07 52.13
C ALA A 151 9.55 11.85 52.41
N THR A 152 10.02 10.67 51.97
CA THR A 152 9.59 9.27 52.28
C THR A 152 8.29 8.76 51.63
N GLU A 153 8.18 7.56 51.05
CA GLU A 153 8.90 6.29 51.28
C GLU A 153 8.64 5.30 50.11
N GLU A 154 9.61 4.40 49.85
CA GLU A 154 9.51 3.19 49.00
C GLU A 154 8.56 2.13 49.61
N PRO A 155 8.25 1.04 48.89
CA PRO A 155 9.01 -0.18 49.19
C PRO A 155 9.38 -1.05 47.96
N ALA A 156 10.64 -1.51 47.95
CA ALA A 156 11.07 -2.84 47.49
C ALA A 156 10.50 -3.92 48.45
N VAL A 157 10.32 -5.20 48.12
CA VAL A 157 11.26 -6.30 47.78
C VAL A 157 10.32 -7.47 47.29
N GLU A 158 10.69 -8.53 46.57
CA GLU A 158 11.79 -9.46 46.80
C GLU A 158 11.88 -10.48 45.65
N GLU A 159 13.12 -10.78 45.29
CA GLU A 159 13.61 -11.83 44.40
C GLU A 159 13.89 -13.08 45.24
N GLU A 160 13.50 -14.28 44.78
CA GLU A 160 14.16 -15.50 45.24
C GLU A 160 14.29 -16.52 44.10
N ALA A 161 15.50 -17.08 43.99
CA ALA A 161 15.95 -18.00 42.98
C ALA A 161 16.20 -19.40 43.58
N ALA A 162 16.19 -20.37 42.67
CA ALA A 162 16.76 -21.73 42.74
C ALA A 162 16.00 -22.82 43.52
N GLU A 163 15.61 -23.89 42.82
CA GLU A 163 16.36 -25.16 42.87
C GLU A 163 15.86 -26.16 41.79
N GLU A 164 16.83 -26.84 41.19
CA GLU A 164 16.73 -28.13 40.46
C GLU A 164 16.33 -29.26 41.45
N PRO A 165 15.75 -30.41 41.00
CA PRO A 165 16.61 -31.47 40.47
C PRO A 165 16.02 -32.40 39.38
N ALA A 166 17.00 -33.03 38.73
CA ALA A 166 17.07 -34.22 37.89
C ALA A 166 15.99 -35.34 37.95
N ALA A 167 15.77 -35.90 36.74
CA ALA A 167 15.67 -37.32 36.34
C ALA A 167 14.54 -38.21 36.91
N GLU A 168 13.69 -38.76 36.01
CA GLU A 168 13.72 -40.20 35.66
C GLU A 168 12.82 -40.55 34.46
N GLU A 169 13.09 -41.74 33.94
CA GLU A 169 12.70 -42.41 32.69
C GLU A 169 11.20 -42.57 32.40
N SER A 170 10.85 -42.62 31.11
CA SER A 170 10.19 -43.81 30.53
C SER A 170 10.09 -43.70 29.00
N GLU A 171 10.78 -44.61 28.31
CA GLU A 171 10.41 -45.05 26.95
C GLU A 171 9.10 -45.87 27.02
N PRO A 172 8.41 -46.17 25.89
CA PRO A 172 8.93 -47.15 24.93
C PRO A 172 8.87 -46.73 23.45
N ALA A 173 9.74 -47.41 22.72
CA ALA A 173 9.94 -47.44 21.28
C ALA A 173 8.80 -48.08 20.45
N VAL A 174 9.09 -48.15 19.14
CA VAL A 174 8.57 -49.04 18.05
C VAL A 174 7.50 -48.39 17.13
N GLU A 175 7.55 -48.34 15.79
CA GLU A 175 8.41 -48.95 14.76
C GLU A 175 8.55 -48.05 13.52
N GLN A 176 9.64 -48.30 12.78
CA GLN A 176 9.90 -47.91 11.41
C GLN A 176 8.87 -48.53 10.44
N THR A 177 8.58 -47.87 9.31
CA THR A 177 8.68 -48.54 7.99
C THR A 177 8.96 -47.49 6.91
N SER A 178 9.97 -47.81 6.12
CA SER A 178 10.51 -47.03 5.02
C SER A 178 9.89 -47.45 3.68
N ASN A 179 10.11 -46.57 2.69
CA ASN A 179 10.22 -46.79 1.25
C ASN A 179 8.92 -46.97 0.43
N GLU A 180 8.58 -46.08 -0.50
CA GLU A 180 9.29 -45.60 -1.73
C GLU A 180 9.00 -46.49 -2.93
N GLU A 181 8.41 -45.91 -3.97
CA GLU A 181 8.71 -46.04 -5.42
C GLU A 181 7.65 -45.26 -6.22
N ALA A 182 7.85 -44.69 -7.41
CA ALA A 182 8.87 -43.84 -8.03
C ALA A 182 8.24 -43.33 -9.35
N ALA A 183 8.72 -42.19 -9.86
CA ALA A 183 8.87 -41.80 -11.30
C ALA A 183 8.62 -40.30 -11.49
N ALA A 184 9.31 -39.51 -12.33
CA ALA A 184 10.63 -39.47 -12.97
C ALA A 184 10.61 -38.21 -13.88
N SER A 185 11.81 -37.72 -14.28
CA SER A 185 12.14 -36.60 -15.21
C SER A 185 12.07 -35.18 -14.61
N GLU A 186 13.00 -34.24 -14.79
CA GLU A 186 14.33 -34.10 -15.44
C GLU A 186 14.93 -32.82 -14.80
N SER A 187 16.11 -32.85 -14.17
CA SER A 187 17.39 -32.36 -14.73
C SER A 187 17.46 -30.86 -15.05
N GLU A 188 17.89 -30.03 -14.09
CA GLU A 188 18.80 -28.91 -14.36
C GLU A 188 19.89 -28.85 -13.28
N GLU A 189 21.13 -28.69 -13.75
CA GLU A 189 22.36 -28.66 -12.98
C GLU A 189 22.49 -27.30 -12.28
N GLN A 190 22.61 -27.29 -10.95
CA GLN A 190 23.16 -26.13 -10.25
C GLN A 190 24.22 -26.55 -9.25
N SER A 191 25.44 -26.07 -9.53
CA SER A 191 26.65 -26.18 -8.75
C SER A 191 26.40 -25.94 -7.27
N SER A 192 26.60 -26.97 -6.46
CA SER A 192 26.75 -26.83 -5.02
C SER A 192 28.12 -26.23 -4.72
N ASP A 193 28.22 -24.89 -4.73
CA ASP A 193 29.28 -24.23 -3.97
C ASP A 193 28.92 -24.34 -2.48
N ASN A 194 29.68 -25.17 -1.78
CA ASN A 194 29.43 -25.57 -0.40
C ASN A 194 30.00 -24.56 0.61
N GLY A 195 30.08 -23.28 0.22
CA GLY A 195 30.46 -22.15 1.06
C GLY A 195 29.25 -21.48 1.70
N SER A 196 29.36 -21.04 2.95
CA SER A 196 28.35 -20.16 3.55
C SER A 196 28.19 -18.90 2.69
N PRO A 197 26.96 -18.37 2.50
CA PRO A 197 26.73 -17.17 1.71
C PRO A 197 27.55 -16.02 2.30
N GLN A 198 28.33 -15.34 1.46
CA GLN A 198 29.14 -14.20 1.86
C GLN A 198 28.37 -12.93 1.54
N GLY A 199 28.26 -12.00 2.50
CA GLY A 199 27.43 -10.82 2.33
C GLY A 199 27.07 -10.14 3.65
N GLU A 200 26.34 -9.02 3.55
CA GLU A 200 25.70 -8.39 4.71
C GLU A 200 24.49 -9.22 5.12
N THR A 201 24.43 -9.62 6.39
CA THR A 201 23.28 -10.36 6.93
C THR A 201 22.41 -9.44 7.78
N ILE A 202 21.12 -9.43 7.45
CA ILE A 202 20.09 -8.71 8.19
C ILE A 202 19.01 -9.67 8.71
N SER A 203 18.45 -9.36 9.88
CA SER A 203 17.29 -10.07 10.41
C SER A 203 16.01 -9.35 9.99
N VAL A 204 15.08 -10.07 9.38
CA VAL A 204 13.84 -9.53 8.83
C VAL A 204 12.63 -10.35 9.28
N GLU A 205 11.46 -9.72 9.26
CA GLU A 205 10.18 -10.45 9.35
C GLU A 205 9.79 -10.91 7.95
N ALA A 206 9.64 -12.23 7.79
CA ALA A 206 9.30 -12.85 6.53
C ALA A 206 7.87 -13.41 6.55
N THR A 207 7.17 -13.22 5.43
CA THR A 207 5.94 -13.95 5.06
C THR A 207 6.15 -14.65 3.73
N ALA A 208 5.14 -15.40 3.26
CA ALA A 208 5.17 -15.98 1.93
C ALA A 208 3.84 -15.74 1.20
N TYR A 209 3.93 -15.59 -0.12
CA TYR A 209 2.81 -15.36 -1.02
C TYR A 209 2.88 -16.25 -2.25
N THR A 210 1.74 -16.42 -2.91
CA THR A 210 1.63 -17.09 -4.21
C THR A 210 1.29 -16.08 -5.29
N ALA A 211 1.74 -16.31 -6.51
CA ALA A 211 1.38 -15.49 -7.68
C ALA A 211 -0.12 -15.53 -7.99
N ASP A 212 -0.78 -16.66 -7.71
CA ASP A 212 -2.21 -16.85 -7.93
C ASP A 212 -3.01 -16.20 -6.80
N CYS A 213 -3.39 -14.96 -7.01
CA CYS A 213 -4.42 -14.28 -6.24
C CYS A 213 -5.40 -13.58 -7.18
N ASN A 214 -6.66 -13.48 -6.75
CA ASN A 214 -7.72 -12.91 -7.58
C ASN A 214 -7.43 -11.44 -7.91
N GLY A 215 -7.06 -11.16 -9.16
CA GLY A 215 -6.68 -9.83 -9.64
C GLY A 215 -5.18 -9.56 -9.68
N CYS A 216 -4.35 -10.54 -9.30
CA CYS A 216 -2.90 -10.45 -9.40
C CYS A 216 -2.44 -10.79 -10.82
N SER A 217 -1.55 -9.97 -11.38
CA SER A 217 -0.92 -10.26 -12.67
C SER A 217 0.05 -11.45 -12.61
N GLY A 218 0.55 -11.75 -11.40
CA GLY A 218 1.68 -12.65 -11.16
C GLY A 218 2.99 -12.12 -11.74
N VAL A 219 3.07 -10.83 -12.08
CA VAL A 219 4.27 -10.20 -12.61
C VAL A 219 4.91 -9.32 -11.54
N THR A 220 6.19 -9.56 -11.23
CA THR A 220 6.94 -8.79 -10.24
C THR A 220 7.31 -7.39 -10.72
N ALA A 221 7.74 -6.50 -9.82
CA ALA A 221 8.23 -5.16 -10.15
C ALA A 221 9.36 -5.14 -11.19
N THR A 222 10.24 -6.15 -11.22
CA THR A 222 11.30 -6.29 -12.24
C THR A 222 10.84 -7.00 -13.51
N GLY A 223 9.59 -7.47 -13.58
CA GLY A 223 8.98 -8.07 -14.76
C GLY A 223 9.07 -9.59 -14.84
N VAL A 224 9.37 -10.29 -13.74
CA VAL A 224 9.35 -11.76 -13.69
C VAL A 224 7.90 -12.24 -13.67
N ASP A 225 7.51 -13.11 -14.62
CA ASP A 225 6.17 -13.70 -14.67
C ASP A 225 6.14 -15.03 -13.90
N LEU A 226 5.61 -14.97 -12.68
CA LEU A 226 5.50 -16.08 -11.74
C LEU A 226 4.41 -17.09 -12.13
N ASN A 227 3.51 -16.75 -13.06
CA ASN A 227 2.58 -17.72 -13.61
C ASN A 227 3.25 -18.61 -14.67
N GLN A 228 4.27 -18.07 -15.36
CA GLN A 228 5.09 -18.83 -16.31
C GLN A 228 6.18 -19.64 -15.60
N ASP A 229 6.74 -19.11 -14.52
CA ASP A 229 7.69 -19.82 -13.66
C ASP A 229 7.23 -19.80 -12.18
N PRO A 230 6.34 -20.73 -11.79
CA PRO A 230 5.85 -20.83 -10.41
C PRO A 230 6.95 -21.15 -9.40
N ASN A 231 8.09 -21.67 -9.84
CA ASN A 231 9.22 -22.02 -8.97
C ASN A 231 10.29 -20.92 -8.94
N ALA A 232 10.06 -19.78 -9.60
CA ALA A 232 10.97 -18.65 -9.60
C ALA A 232 11.29 -18.25 -8.15
N LYS A 233 12.58 -18.25 -7.79
CA LYS A 233 13.00 -17.87 -6.45
C LYS A 233 13.12 -16.36 -6.35
N VAL A 234 11.98 -15.69 -6.15
CA VAL A 234 11.92 -14.24 -5.97
C VAL A 234 11.38 -13.85 -4.60
N ILE A 235 11.78 -12.68 -4.13
CA ILE A 235 11.25 -12.06 -2.92
C ILE A 235 10.81 -10.62 -3.20
N ALA A 236 9.76 -10.20 -2.50
CA ALA A 236 9.40 -8.79 -2.38
C ALA A 236 10.16 -8.15 -1.22
N VAL A 237 10.68 -6.94 -1.43
CA VAL A 237 11.54 -6.22 -0.46
C VAL A 237 11.22 -4.72 -0.41
N ASP A 238 11.73 -4.04 0.62
CA ASP A 238 11.96 -2.59 0.60
C ASP A 238 13.29 -2.29 -0.12
N PRO A 239 13.28 -1.60 -1.28
CA PRO A 239 14.50 -1.30 -2.04
C PRO A 239 15.54 -0.45 -1.30
N ASN A 240 15.17 0.24 -0.21
CA ASN A 240 16.10 1.01 0.61
C ASN A 240 16.88 0.12 1.60
N VAL A 241 16.41 -1.11 1.84
CA VAL A 241 17.04 -2.09 2.73
C VAL A 241 17.73 -3.17 1.92
N ILE A 242 17.03 -3.76 0.94
CA ILE A 242 17.58 -4.71 -0.02
C ILE A 242 17.30 -4.16 -1.41
N PRO A 243 18.30 -3.68 -2.17
CA PRO A 243 18.10 -3.16 -3.51
C PRO A 243 17.44 -4.18 -4.45
N LEU A 244 16.55 -3.71 -5.33
CA LEU A 244 16.01 -4.57 -6.39
C LEU A 244 17.12 -5.06 -7.31
N GLY A 245 17.05 -6.33 -7.68
CA GLY A 245 18.03 -7.04 -8.48
C GLY A 245 19.13 -7.73 -7.65
N SER A 246 19.24 -7.45 -6.35
CA SER A 246 20.20 -8.15 -5.49
C SER A 246 19.92 -9.65 -5.44
N GLU A 247 20.99 -10.44 -5.43
CA GLU A 247 20.93 -11.85 -5.08
C GLU A 247 21.02 -11.99 -3.56
N VAL A 248 20.11 -12.75 -2.98
CA VAL A 248 20.06 -12.98 -1.54
C VAL A 248 20.02 -14.46 -1.23
N TYR A 249 20.50 -14.82 -0.04
CA TYR A 249 20.26 -16.12 0.57
C TYR A 249 19.34 -15.92 1.77
N VAL A 250 18.16 -16.56 1.74
CA VAL A 250 17.21 -16.53 2.86
C VAL A 250 17.28 -17.85 3.62
N GLU A 251 17.55 -17.76 4.92
CA GLU A 251 17.62 -18.93 5.80
C GLU A 251 16.34 -19.77 5.72
N GLY A 252 16.47 -21.07 5.42
CA GLY A 252 15.35 -22.00 5.28
C GLY A 252 14.62 -21.97 3.94
N TYR A 253 14.88 -20.99 3.07
CA TYR A 253 14.24 -20.88 1.74
C TYR A 253 15.23 -21.03 0.57
N GLY A 254 16.49 -20.61 0.76
CA GLY A 254 17.56 -20.72 -0.23
C GLY A 254 17.88 -19.40 -0.93
N TYR A 255 18.59 -19.51 -2.06
CA TYR A 255 18.92 -18.35 -2.90
C TYR A 255 17.68 -17.81 -3.61
N ALA A 256 17.59 -16.49 -3.71
CA ALA A 256 16.50 -15.77 -4.37
C ALA A 256 16.96 -14.42 -4.93
N THR A 257 16.17 -13.86 -5.83
CA THR A 257 16.37 -12.50 -6.35
C THR A 257 15.36 -11.54 -5.71
N ALA A 258 15.85 -10.39 -5.26
CA ALA A 258 14.99 -9.26 -4.88
C ALA A 258 14.33 -8.66 -6.13
N ALA A 259 13.20 -9.22 -6.55
CA ALA A 259 12.59 -8.95 -7.85
C ALA A 259 11.26 -8.19 -7.75
N ASP A 260 10.75 -8.02 -6.53
CA ASP A 260 9.42 -7.46 -6.33
C ASP A 260 9.36 -6.45 -5.18
N THR A 261 8.26 -5.71 -5.12
CA THR A 261 7.95 -4.78 -4.05
C THR A 261 6.49 -4.93 -3.66
N GLY A 262 6.13 -4.64 -2.41
CA GLY A 262 4.74 -4.64 -1.97
C GLY A 262 4.47 -3.46 -1.05
N GLY A 263 3.27 -2.89 -1.11
CA GLY A 263 2.92 -1.72 -0.29
C GLY A 263 3.03 -1.96 1.22
N ALA A 264 2.96 -3.22 1.66
CA ALA A 264 3.15 -3.62 3.06
C ALA A 264 4.59 -4.06 3.41
N ILE A 265 5.47 -4.17 2.40
CA ILE A 265 6.85 -4.66 2.55
C ILE A 265 7.79 -3.46 2.67
N ASN A 266 7.84 -2.90 3.88
CA ASN A 266 8.63 -1.72 4.21
C ASN A 266 9.62 -2.03 5.34
N GLY A 267 10.83 -1.48 5.27
CA GLY A 267 11.92 -1.72 6.21
C GLY A 267 12.43 -3.17 6.17
N ASN A 268 12.70 -3.73 7.36
CA ASN A 268 13.20 -5.09 7.53
C ASN A 268 12.08 -6.13 7.41
N LYS A 269 11.31 -6.07 6.31
CA LYS A 269 10.29 -7.06 5.94
C LYS A 269 10.55 -7.60 4.56
N ILE A 270 10.24 -8.87 4.37
CA ILE A 270 10.24 -9.52 3.06
C ILE A 270 8.99 -10.39 2.87
N ASP A 271 8.61 -10.61 1.62
CA ASP A 271 7.59 -11.60 1.25
C ASP A 271 8.17 -12.57 0.23
N LEU A 272 8.15 -13.87 0.53
CA LEU A 272 8.75 -14.88 -0.32
C LEU A 272 7.72 -15.45 -1.29
N HIS A 273 8.04 -15.48 -2.58
CA HIS A 273 7.18 -16.19 -3.52
C HIS A 273 7.31 -17.70 -3.29
N VAL A 274 6.18 -18.39 -3.24
CA VAL A 274 6.11 -19.84 -3.21
C VAL A 274 5.11 -20.35 -4.24
N PRO A 275 5.33 -21.54 -4.83
CA PRO A 275 4.47 -22.09 -5.89
C PRO A 275 3.06 -22.44 -5.43
N SER A 276 2.81 -22.63 -4.13
CA SER A 276 1.51 -23.10 -3.64
C SER A 276 1.04 -22.42 -2.36
N GLN A 277 -0.28 -22.32 -2.22
CA GLN A 277 -0.92 -21.70 -1.06
C GLN A 277 -0.62 -22.47 0.23
N ASP A 278 -0.49 -23.80 0.14
CA ASP A 278 -0.14 -24.65 1.28
C ASP A 278 1.28 -24.36 1.76
N GLU A 279 2.24 -24.14 0.86
CA GLU A 279 3.59 -23.70 1.23
C GLU A 279 3.58 -22.33 1.91
N ALA A 280 2.76 -21.38 1.42
CA ALA A 280 2.66 -20.05 2.03
C ALA A 280 2.11 -20.13 3.46
N VAL A 281 1.07 -20.95 3.67
CA VAL A 281 0.46 -21.17 4.99
C VAL A 281 1.43 -21.88 5.93
N ASN A 282 2.14 -22.90 5.44
CA ASN A 282 3.12 -23.65 6.24
C ASN A 282 4.35 -22.81 6.60
N PHE A 283 4.77 -21.91 5.72
CA PHE A 283 5.85 -20.95 6.00
C PHE A 283 5.43 -19.97 7.10
N GLY A 284 4.21 -19.42 7.03
CA GLY A 284 3.69 -18.50 8.03
C GLY A 284 4.49 -17.20 8.16
N ARG A 285 4.30 -16.47 9.27
CA ARG A 285 5.11 -15.29 9.59
C ARG A 285 6.22 -15.68 10.56
N GLN A 286 7.47 -15.39 10.23
CA GLN A 286 8.60 -15.73 11.08
C GLN A 286 9.77 -14.76 10.91
N GLN A 287 10.66 -14.72 11.89
CA GLN A 287 11.94 -14.02 11.76
C GLN A 287 12.92 -14.92 11.03
N VAL A 288 13.57 -14.39 9.99
CA VAL A 288 14.63 -15.10 9.25
C VAL A 288 15.85 -14.20 9.07
N ASN A 289 17.01 -14.82 8.86
CA ASN A 289 18.19 -14.11 8.42
C ASN A 289 18.27 -14.11 6.89
N VAL A 290 18.59 -12.95 6.32
CA VAL A 290 18.82 -12.76 4.90
C VAL A 290 20.23 -12.25 4.71
N THR A 291 21.01 -12.96 3.89
CA THR A 291 22.34 -12.51 3.47
C THR A 291 22.25 -11.93 2.07
N ILE A 292 22.65 -10.67 1.90
CA ILE A 292 22.72 -9.97 0.61
C ILE A 292 24.07 -10.31 -0.01
N VAL A 293 24.06 -11.10 -1.09
CA VAL A 293 25.25 -11.76 -1.61
C VAL A 293 26.02 -10.86 -2.57
N GLU A 294 25.34 -10.27 -3.56
CA GLU A 294 25.85 -9.21 -4.46
C GLU A 294 24.70 -8.32 -4.97
#